data_AF-A0A8C2STW9-F1
#
_entry.id   AF-A0A8C2STW9-F1
#
_cell.length_a   1.000
_cell.length_b   1.000
_cell.length_c   1.000
_cell.angle_alpha   90.00
_cell.angle_beta   90.00
_cell.angle_gamma   90.00
#
_symmetry.space_group_name_H-M   'P 1'
#
loop_
_entity.id
_entity.type
_entity.pdbx_description
1 polymer ?
#
loop_
_entity_poly.entity_id
_entity_poly.type
_entity_poly.pdbx_seq_one_letter_code
_entity_poly.pdbx_strand_id
1 'polypeptide(L)'
;MGLPTLEFSDSYLDSPDFRERLKCHEIELERTNKFIKELIKDGSLLIGALRNLSMAVQKFSQSLQDFQFECIGDAETDDEINIAQSLKEFARLLIAVEEERRRLVWFHFQYFQVFFQLPSLTEVLGFSLFHSYRKWCFSHSGE
;
A
#
# COMPACT_ATOMS: atom_id res chain seq x y z
N MET A 1 -2.75 -13.16 -23.89
CA MET A 1 -3.98 -13.45 -24.64
C MET A 1 -5.06 -13.78 -23.62
N GLY A 2 -6.25 -13.19 -23.73
CA GLY A 2 -7.32 -13.33 -22.72
C GLY A 2 -8.07 -14.66 -22.81
N LEU A 3 -8.76 -15.03 -21.73
CA LEU A 3 -9.63 -16.20 -21.73
C LEU A 3 -10.91 -15.91 -22.56
N PRO A 4 -11.43 -16.89 -23.32
CA PRO A 4 -12.69 -16.75 -24.04
C PRO A 4 -13.86 -16.53 -23.06
N THR A 5 -14.90 -15.83 -23.51
CA THR A 5 -16.10 -15.58 -22.69
C THR A 5 -16.79 -16.90 -22.33
N LEU A 6 -17.36 -16.93 -21.12
CA LEU A 6 -18.24 -18.02 -20.69
C LEU A 6 -19.67 -17.64 -21.06
N GLU A 7 -20.27 -18.38 -21.99
CA GLU A 7 -21.67 -18.21 -22.36
C GLU A 7 -22.57 -19.05 -21.44
N PHE A 8 -23.65 -18.46 -20.95
CA PHE A 8 -24.58 -19.16 -20.06
C PHE A 8 -25.33 -20.29 -20.77
N SER A 9 -25.61 -20.17 -22.07
CA SER A 9 -26.21 -21.23 -22.89
C SER A 9 -25.38 -22.52 -22.90
N ASP A 10 -24.06 -22.38 -22.86
CA ASP A 10 -23.12 -23.51 -22.87
C ASP A 10 -23.11 -24.24 -21.52
N SER A 11 -23.50 -23.55 -20.44
CA SER A 11 -23.56 -24.13 -19.09
C SER A 11 -24.65 -25.18 -18.94
N TYR A 12 -25.76 -25.05 -19.69
CA TYR A 12 -26.84 -26.04 -19.71
C TYR A 12 -26.38 -27.34 -20.38
N LEU A 13 -25.57 -27.23 -21.44
CA LEU A 13 -25.05 -28.39 -22.17
C LEU A 13 -23.92 -29.10 -21.43
N ASP A 14 -23.26 -28.41 -20.49
CA ASP A 14 -22.18 -28.93 -19.64
C ASP A 14 -21.12 -29.74 -20.41
N SER A 15 -20.74 -29.20 -21.57
CA SER A 15 -19.82 -29.88 -22.48
C SER A 15 -18.42 -29.98 -21.87
N PRO A 16 -17.61 -30.99 -22.25
CA PRO A 16 -16.21 -31.08 -21.82
C PRO A 16 -15.42 -29.79 -22.07
N ASP A 17 -15.65 -29.16 -23.22
CA ASP A 17 -15.01 -27.89 -23.60
C ASP A 17 -15.45 -26.72 -22.70
N PHE A 18 -16.71 -26.68 -22.30
CA PHE A 18 -17.21 -25.67 -21.35
C PHE A 18 -16.59 -25.85 -19.96
N ARG A 19 -16.49 -27.10 -19.47
CA ARG A 19 -15.83 -27.40 -18.19
C ARG A 19 -14.35 -27.02 -18.19
N GLU A 20 -13.64 -27.25 -19.29
CA GLU A 20 -12.24 -26.85 -19.43
C GLU A 20 -12.10 -25.32 -19.43
N ARG A 21 -12.96 -24.59 -20.15
CA ARG A 21 -12.99 -23.13 -20.10
C ARG A 21 -13.28 -22.61 -18.69
N LEU A 22 -14.28 -23.18 -18.01
CA LEU A 22 -14.64 -22.82 -16.65
C LEU A 22 -13.45 -23.01 -15.68
N LYS A 23 -12.78 -24.17 -15.76
CA LYS A 23 -11.60 -24.47 -14.95
C LYS A 23 -10.45 -23.49 -15.20
N CYS A 24 -10.23 -23.06 -16.45
CA CYS A 24 -9.24 -22.03 -16.77
C CYS A 24 -9.56 -20.69 -16.09
N HIS A 25 -10.84 -20.28 -16.06
CA HIS A 25 -11.29 -19.08 -15.35
C HIS A 25 -11.12 -19.21 -13.83
N GLU A 26 -11.44 -20.37 -13.24
CA GLU A 26 -11.21 -20.65 -11.81
C GLU A 26 -9.74 -20.54 -11.43
N ILE A 27 -8.84 -21.10 -12.25
CA ILE A 27 -7.38 -21.03 -12.03
C ILE A 27 -6.90 -19.58 -12.09
N GLU A 28 -7.36 -18.81 -13.07
CA GLU A 28 -6.96 -17.42 -13.23
C GLU A 28 -7.49 -16.55 -12.08
N LEU A 29 -8.70 -16.84 -11.58
CA LEU A 29 -9.28 -16.21 -10.40
C LEU A 29 -8.42 -16.48 -9.15
N GLU A 30 -8.01 -17.72 -8.94
CA GLU A 30 -7.16 -18.12 -7.81
C GLU A 30 -5.78 -17.45 -7.88
N ARG A 31 -5.17 -17.41 -9.07
CA ARG A 31 -3.90 -16.70 -9.31
C ARG A 31 -4.01 -15.21 -9.00
N THR A 32 -5.08 -14.56 -9.50
CA THR A 32 -5.34 -13.15 -9.26
C THR A 32 -5.56 -12.88 -7.76
N ASN A 33 -6.31 -13.74 -7.08
CA ASN A 33 -6.53 -13.64 -5.63
C ASN A 33 -5.20 -13.72 -4.85
N LYS A 34 -4.35 -14.69 -5.19
CA LYS A 34 -3.02 -14.84 -4.59
C LYS A 34 -2.16 -13.60 -4.83
N PHE A 35 -2.09 -13.12 -6.07
CA PHE A 35 -1.31 -11.93 -6.41
C PHE A 35 -1.77 -10.70 -5.62
N ILE A 36 -3.08 -10.51 -5.49
CA ILE A 36 -3.60 -9.38 -4.73
C ILE A 36 -3.25 -9.54 -3.24
N LYS A 37 -3.37 -10.74 -2.66
CA LYS A 37 -2.93 -11.03 -1.28
C LYS A 37 -1.47 -10.65 -1.04
N GLU A 38 -0.59 -10.99 -1.99
CA GLU A 38 0.83 -10.62 -1.95
C GLU A 38 1.01 -9.10 -2.04
N LEU A 39 0.28 -8.42 -2.92
CA LEU A 39 0.30 -6.96 -3.03
C LEU A 39 -0.14 -6.26 -1.73
N ILE A 40 -1.14 -6.80 -1.03
CA ILE A 40 -1.54 -6.30 0.30
C ILE A 40 -0.40 -6.40 1.29
N LYS A 41 0.25 -7.57 1.31
CA LYS A 41 1.35 -7.85 2.22
C LYS A 41 2.51 -6.88 1.95
N ASP A 42 2.87 -6.69 0.69
CA ASP A 42 3.94 -5.76 0.30
C ASP A 42 3.60 -4.31 0.66
N GLY A 43 2.35 -3.89 0.45
CA GLY A 43 1.86 -2.58 0.90
C GLY A 43 1.96 -2.40 2.42
N SER A 44 1.63 -3.44 3.20
CA SER A 44 1.75 -3.41 4.67
C SER A 44 3.21 -3.30 5.13
N LEU A 45 4.12 -4.00 4.46
CA LEU A 45 5.56 -3.96 4.73
C LEU A 45 6.15 -2.58 4.40
N LEU A 46 5.72 -1.97 3.30
CA LEU A 46 6.11 -0.62 2.93
C LEU A 46 5.67 0.40 4.00
N ILE A 47 4.43 0.32 4.49
CA ILE A 47 3.95 1.18 5.58
C ILE A 47 4.80 0.99 6.84
N GLY A 48 5.11 -0.26 7.19
CA GLY A 48 5.99 -0.57 8.31
C GLY A 48 7.38 0.06 8.17
N ALA A 49 8.00 -0.07 7.00
CA ALA A 49 9.31 0.52 6.71
C ALA A 49 9.29 2.05 6.81
N LEU A 50 8.24 2.71 6.28
CA LEU A 50 8.10 4.16 6.35
C LEU A 50 7.91 4.67 7.79
N ARG A 51 7.20 3.91 8.64
CA ARG A 51 7.09 4.19 10.08
C ARG A 51 8.42 4.04 10.80
N ASN A 52 9.17 2.98 10.50
CA ASN A 52 10.50 2.76 11.07
C ASN A 52 11.48 3.87 10.68
N LEU A 53 11.42 4.32 9.42
CA LEU A 53 12.18 5.48 8.96
C LEU A 53 11.82 6.73 9.77
N SER A 54 10.52 7.01 9.97
CA SER A 54 10.08 8.15 10.79
C SER A 54 10.66 8.11 12.21
N MET A 55 10.62 6.94 12.86
CA MET A 55 11.18 6.78 14.21
C MET A 55 12.71 6.96 14.22
N ALA A 56 13.41 6.44 13.21
CA ALA A 56 14.85 6.56 13.10
C ALA A 56 15.28 8.02 12.89
N VAL A 57 14.58 8.77 12.02
CA VAL A 57 14.84 10.20 11.80
C VAL A 57 14.60 10.99 13.09
N GLN A 58 13.48 10.77 13.78
CA GLN A 58 13.19 11.43 15.05
C GLN A 58 14.27 11.17 16.10
N LYS A 59 14.69 9.91 16.25
CA LYS A 59 15.75 9.54 17.20
C LYS A 59 17.08 10.20 16.86
N PHE A 60 17.46 10.20 15.58
CA PHE A 60 18.72 10.81 15.15
C PHE A 60 18.71 12.33 15.32
N SER A 61 17.61 13.00 14.94
CA SER A 61 17.42 14.43 15.21
C SER A 61 17.50 14.75 16.70
N GLN A 62 16.94 13.92 17.58
CA GLN A 62 17.05 14.10 19.02
C GLN A 62 18.50 13.99 19.50
N SER A 63 19.24 12.98 19.05
CA SER A 63 20.66 12.82 19.38
C SER A 63 21.52 14.01 18.91
N LEU A 64 21.18 14.62 17.77
CA LEU A 64 21.83 15.83 17.29
C LEU A 64 21.48 17.08 18.12
N GLN A 65 20.26 17.17 18.64
CA GLN A 65 19.84 18.29 19.51
C GLN A 65 20.47 18.21 20.90
N ASP A 66 20.61 16.98 21.42
CA ASP A 66 21.19 16.70 22.74
C ASP A 66 22.72 16.73 22.71
N PHE A 67 23.33 16.77 21.52
CA PHE A 67 24.78 16.85 21.38
C PHE A 67 25.31 18.12 22.04
N GLN A 68 26.24 17.93 22.97
CA GLN A 68 27.01 18.96 23.65
C GLN A 68 28.44 18.45 23.76
N PHE A 69 29.41 19.35 23.65
CA PHE A 69 30.80 18.96 23.86
C PHE A 69 31.06 18.72 25.34
N GLU A 70 31.86 17.70 25.66
CA GLU A 70 32.43 17.57 27.00
C GLU A 70 33.63 18.52 27.10
N CYS A 71 33.41 19.73 27.61
CA CYS A 71 34.46 20.73 27.71
C CYS A 71 35.41 20.44 28.88
N ILE A 72 36.70 20.71 28.67
CA ILE A 72 37.73 20.67 29.71
C ILE A 72 37.86 22.08 30.31
N GLY A 73 37.31 22.29 31.52
CA GLY A 73 37.29 23.59 32.21
C GLY A 73 35.87 24.15 32.37
N ASP A 74 35.77 25.46 32.66
CA ASP A 74 34.49 26.11 33.04
C ASP A 74 33.75 26.80 31.87
N ALA A 75 34.22 26.69 30.63
CA ALA A 75 33.60 27.34 29.46
C ALA A 75 33.84 26.56 28.15
N GLU A 76 32.84 26.58 27.26
CA GLU A 76 33.00 26.12 25.87
C GLU A 76 33.73 27.16 25.02
N THR A 77 34.46 26.72 24.01
CA THR A 77 35.05 27.59 22.98
C THR A 77 34.00 28.04 21.96
N ASP A 78 34.25 29.17 21.27
CA ASP A 78 33.36 29.65 20.21
C ASP A 78 33.14 28.62 19.09
N ASP A 79 34.16 27.81 18.78
CA ASP A 79 34.07 26.75 17.77
C ASP A 79 33.18 25.59 18.23
N GLU A 80 33.28 25.16 19.50
CA GLU A 80 32.43 24.13 20.09
C GLU A 80 30.96 24.58 20.09
N ILE A 81 30.71 25.83 20.49
CA ILE A 81 29.37 26.43 20.46
C ILE A 81 28.82 26.44 19.02
N ASN A 82 29.62 26.91 18.05
CA ASN A 82 29.21 26.99 16.64
C ASN A 82 28.91 25.61 16.04
N ILE A 83 29.71 24.58 16.36
CA ILE A 83 29.47 23.22 15.89
C ILE A 83 28.20 22.64 16.53
N ALA A 84 28.01 22.79 17.85
CA ALA A 84 26.81 22.30 18.53
C ALA A 84 25.53 22.99 18.01
N GLN A 85 25.59 24.29 17.74
CA GLN A 85 24.49 25.03 17.10
C GLN A 85 24.22 24.53 15.68
N SER A 86 25.26 24.27 14.88
CA SER A 86 25.12 23.75 13.52
C SER A 86 24.42 22.37 13.50
N LEU A 87 24.73 21.50 14.46
CA LEU A 87 24.07 20.20 14.61
C LEU A 87 22.60 20.34 15.01
N LYS A 88 22.27 21.32 15.88
CA LYS A 88 20.88 21.64 16.24
C LYS A 88 20.08 22.15 15.04
N GLU A 89 20.66 23.01 14.20
CA GLU A 89 19.99 23.46 12.96
C GLU A 89 19.80 22.31 11.98
N PHE A 90 20.80 21.45 11.81
CA PHE A 90 20.67 20.27 10.96
C PHE A 90 19.57 19.33 11.45
N ALA A 91 19.45 19.12 12.77
CA ALA A 91 18.37 18.34 13.36
C ALA A 91 16.97 18.91 13.05
N ARG A 92 16.82 20.24 13.08
CA ARG A 92 15.56 20.92 12.72
C ARG A 92 15.21 20.73 11.25
N LEU A 93 16.20 20.85 10.36
CA LEU A 93 16.01 20.61 8.93
C LEU A 93 15.57 19.16 8.65
N LEU A 94 16.18 18.19 9.34
CA LEU A 94 15.79 16.77 9.23
C LEU A 94 14.32 16.55 9.62
N ILE A 95 13.86 17.17 10.72
CA ILE A 95 12.45 17.07 11.14
C ILE A 95 11.53 17.73 10.11
N ALA A 96 11.86 18.90 9.59
CA ALA A 96 11.05 19.59 8.59
C ALA A 96 10.89 18.75 7.30
N VAL A 97 11.98 18.15 6.82
CA VAL A 97 11.94 17.24 5.66
C VAL A 97 11.09 16.01 5.96
N GLU A 98 11.21 15.44 7.16
CA GLU A 98 10.42 14.28 7.59
C GLU A 98 8.93 14.60 7.71
N GLU A 99 8.56 15.81 8.14
CA GLU A 99 7.17 16.26 8.16
C GLU A 99 6.57 16.36 6.76
N GLU A 100 7.30 16.94 5.80
CA GLU A 100 6.85 17.01 4.40
C GLU A 100 6.72 15.62 3.78
N ARG A 101 7.70 14.73 4.02
CA ARG A 101 7.61 13.32 3.61
C ARG A 101 6.38 12.65 4.22
N ARG A 102 6.14 12.85 5.52
CA ARG A 102 5.00 12.27 6.24
C ARG A 102 3.67 12.76 5.66
N ARG A 103 3.58 14.03 5.25
CA ARG A 103 2.39 14.59 4.59
C ARG A 103 2.14 13.89 3.25
N LEU A 104 3.15 13.80 2.38
CA LEU A 104 3.05 13.10 1.09
C LEU A 104 2.62 11.64 1.25
N VAL A 105 3.24 10.95 2.21
CA VAL A 105 2.88 9.59 2.62
C VAL A 105 1.40 9.58 3.06
N TRP A 106 0.99 10.40 4.02
CA TRP A 106 -0.39 10.46 4.48
C TRP A 106 -1.42 10.65 3.35
N PHE A 107 -1.17 11.59 2.43
CA PHE A 107 -2.04 11.82 1.29
C PHE A 107 -2.16 10.59 0.40
N HIS A 108 -1.05 9.91 0.10
CA HIS A 108 -1.07 8.72 -0.76
C HIS A 108 -1.69 7.50 -0.07
N PHE A 109 -1.43 7.33 1.23
CA PHE A 109 -1.91 6.17 2.00
C PHE A 109 -3.39 6.26 2.38
N GLN A 110 -3.99 7.45 2.44
CA GLN A 110 -5.45 7.59 2.61
C GLN A 110 -6.21 6.91 1.45
N TYR A 111 -5.75 7.11 0.20
CA TYR A 111 -6.34 6.46 -0.97
C TYR A 111 -6.09 4.94 -0.98
N PHE A 112 -4.90 4.52 -0.53
CA PHE A 112 -4.56 3.10 -0.44
C PHE A 112 -5.39 2.39 0.65
N GLN A 113 -5.58 3.00 1.83
CA GLN A 113 -6.44 2.41 2.88
C GLN A 113 -7.88 2.25 2.40
N VAL A 114 -8.45 3.21 1.66
CA VAL A 114 -9.81 3.10 1.10
C VAL A 114 -9.92 1.94 0.10
N PHE A 115 -8.89 1.71 -0.72
CA PHE A 115 -8.86 0.59 -1.66
C PHE A 115 -8.76 -0.78 -0.94
N PHE A 116 -8.13 -0.81 0.24
CA PHE A 116 -7.84 -2.05 0.99
C PHE A 116 -8.80 -2.35 2.16
N GLN A 117 -9.58 -1.38 2.64
CA GLN A 117 -10.62 -1.56 3.66
C GLN A 117 -12.01 -1.87 3.10
N LEU A 118 -12.18 -1.84 1.78
CA LEU A 118 -13.37 -2.44 1.19
C LEU A 118 -13.34 -3.96 1.50
N PRO A 119 -14.46 -4.59 1.90
CA PRO A 119 -14.56 -6.05 2.10
C PRO A 119 -14.37 -6.87 0.80
N SER A 120 -13.77 -6.28 -0.23
CA SER A 120 -14.22 -6.46 -1.60
C SER A 120 -13.27 -7.23 -2.47
N LEU A 121 -12.29 -7.99 -1.97
CA LEU A 121 -11.65 -8.96 -2.86
C LEU A 121 -12.59 -10.13 -3.17
N THR A 122 -13.35 -10.56 -2.18
CA THR A 122 -14.49 -11.48 -2.37
C THR A 122 -15.65 -10.80 -3.10
N GLU A 123 -15.89 -9.51 -2.90
CA GLU A 123 -16.98 -8.81 -3.61
C GLU A 123 -16.60 -8.37 -5.02
N VAL A 124 -15.35 -8.00 -5.34
CA VAL A 124 -14.88 -7.58 -6.67
C VAL A 124 -14.75 -8.80 -7.59
N LEU A 125 -14.23 -9.92 -7.06
CA LEU A 125 -14.29 -11.22 -7.75
C LEU A 125 -15.73 -11.76 -7.78
N GLY A 126 -16.52 -11.48 -6.74
CA GLY A 126 -17.97 -11.67 -6.76
C GLY A 126 -18.66 -10.79 -7.80
N PHE A 127 -18.17 -9.57 -8.07
CA PHE A 127 -18.70 -8.60 -9.01
C PHE A 127 -18.35 -8.98 -10.44
N SER A 128 -17.23 -9.65 -10.73
CA SER A 128 -17.02 -10.18 -12.10
C SER A 128 -18.02 -11.31 -12.41
N LEU A 129 -18.28 -12.21 -11.47
CA LEU A 129 -19.35 -13.22 -11.55
C LEU A 129 -20.75 -12.58 -11.58
N PHE A 130 -21.01 -11.57 -10.73
CA PHE A 130 -22.28 -10.87 -10.61
C PHE A 130 -22.51 -9.88 -11.75
N HIS A 131 -21.48 -9.33 -12.39
CA HIS A 131 -21.61 -8.49 -13.58
C HIS A 131 -21.94 -9.34 -14.81
N SER A 132 -21.40 -10.57 -14.89
CA SER A 132 -21.92 -11.61 -15.80
C SER A 132 -23.38 -11.94 -15.51
N TYR A 133 -23.76 -12.12 -14.23
CA TYR A 133 -25.14 -12.43 -13.82
C TYR A 133 -26.13 -11.25 -13.99
N ARG A 134 -25.67 -10.01 -13.84
CA ARG A 134 -26.50 -8.79 -13.86
C ARG A 134 -26.68 -8.24 -15.29
N LYS A 135 -25.70 -8.43 -16.18
CA LYS A 135 -25.90 -8.22 -17.63
C LYS A 135 -27.03 -9.11 -18.17
N TRP A 136 -27.23 -10.29 -17.59
CA TRP A 136 -28.34 -11.19 -17.92
C TRP A 136 -29.71 -10.65 -17.43
N CYS A 137 -29.84 -10.23 -16.16
CA CYS A 137 -31.10 -9.69 -15.64
C CYS A 137 -31.58 -8.45 -16.42
N PHE A 138 -30.66 -7.56 -16.83
CA PHE A 138 -31.01 -6.36 -17.59
C PHE A 138 -31.31 -6.63 -19.08
N SER A 139 -30.84 -7.74 -19.63
CA SER A 139 -31.16 -8.13 -21.01
C SER A 139 -32.49 -8.88 -21.14
N HIS A 140 -33.09 -9.32 -20.02
CA HIS A 140 -34.34 -10.11 -19.98
C HIS A 140 -35.43 -9.49 -19.09
N SER A 141 -35.33 -8.21 -18.74
CA SER A 141 -36.43 -7.44 -18.11
C SER A 141 -37.00 -6.37 -19.05
N GLY A 142 -36.72 -6.50 -20.35
CA GLY A 142 -37.23 -5.66 -21.44
C GLY A 142 -37.92 -6.44 -22.57
N GLU A 143 -38.37 -7.67 -22.30
CA GLU A 143 -39.34 -8.44 -23.11
C GLU A 143 -40.35 -9.13 -22.20
#